data_AF-A0A2I0X6A0-F1
#
_entry.id   AF-A0A2I0X6A0-F1
#
_cell.length_a   1.000
_cell.length_b   1.000
_cell.length_c   1.000
_cell.angle_alpha   90.00
_cell.angle_beta   90.00
_cell.angle_gamma   90.00
#
_symmetry.space_group_name_H-M   'P 1'
#
loop_
_entity.id
_entity.type
_entity.pdbx_description
1 polymer ?
#
loop_
_entity_poly.entity_id
_entity_poly.type
_entity_poly.pdbx_seq_one_letter_code
_entity_poly.pdbx_strand_id
1 'polypeptide(L)' 'MSDQKPMRIILVHGFSHGAWCWYKVMACLLSKGYSVKAIDLTASGADSRKIPEDVSTFDD' A
#
# COMPACT_ATOMS: atom_id res chain seq x y z
N MET A 1 30.60 9.37 -12.78
CA MET A 1 29.49 8.49 -12.34
C MET A 1 28.33 9.37 -11.92
N SER A 2 27.25 9.40 -12.68
CA SER A 2 26.02 10.10 -12.26
C SER A 2 25.38 9.32 -11.11
N ASP A 3 25.25 9.93 -9.94
CA ASP A 3 24.43 9.41 -8.84
C ASP A 3 22.98 9.37 -9.31
N GLN A 4 22.56 8.21 -9.84
CA GLN A 4 21.16 7.94 -10.10
C GLN A 4 20.50 7.68 -8.74
N LYS A 5 19.71 8.64 -8.26
CA LYS A 5 18.90 8.45 -7.05
C LYS A 5 18.06 7.18 -7.23
N PRO A 6 18.11 6.21 -6.31
CA PRO A 6 17.35 4.98 -6.45
C PRO A 6 15.86 5.32 -6.51
N MET A 7 15.24 5.00 -7.65
CA MET A 7 13.82 5.25 -7.90
C MET A 7 13.00 4.33 -6.99
N ARG A 8 12.30 4.93 -6.02
CA ARG A 8 11.40 4.24 -5.10
C ARG A 8 9.96 4.38 -5.59
N ILE A 9 9.30 3.24 -5.79
CA ILE A 9 7.91 3.16 -6.26
C ILE A 9 7.01 2.77 -5.07
N ILE A 10 5.95 3.53 -4.85
CA ILE A 10 4.93 3.23 -3.84
C ILE A 10 3.65 2.81 -4.55
N LEU A 11 3.12 1.64 -4.21
CA LEU A 11 1.87 1.11 -4.78
C LEU A 11 0.74 1.27 -3.76
N VAL A 12 -0.32 1.96 -4.17
CA VAL A 12 -1.51 2.24 -3.38
C VAL A 12 -2.68 1.47 -4.00
N HIS A 13 -3.44 0.75 -3.18
CA HIS A 13 -4.58 -0.05 -3.65
C HIS A 13 -5.85 0.81 -3.81
N GLY A 14 -6.81 0.30 -4.57
CA GLY A 14 -8.15 0.87 -4.69
C GLY A 14 -9.11 0.45 -3.58
N PHE A 15 -10.38 0.82 -3.72
CA PHE A 15 -11.45 0.48 -2.76
C PHE A 15 -11.58 -1.05 -2.56
N SER A 16 -11.80 -1.48 -1.30
CA SER A 16 -11.98 -2.89 -0.89
C SER A 16 -10.82 -3.87 -1.19
N HIS A 17 -9.64 -3.36 -1.53
CA HIS A 17 -8.41 -4.15 -1.72
C HIS A 17 -7.36 -3.78 -0.68
N GLY A 18 -6.33 -4.61 -0.49
CA GLY A 18 -5.15 -4.27 0.31
C GLY A 18 -3.88 -4.26 -0.53
N ALA A 19 -2.72 -4.09 0.11
CA ALA A 19 -1.39 -4.18 -0.50
C ALA A 19 -1.17 -5.51 -1.25
N TRP A 20 -1.86 -6.57 -0.82
CA TRP A 20 -1.80 -7.91 -1.42
C TRP A 20 -2.16 -7.93 -2.92
N CYS A 21 -2.99 -7.00 -3.41
CA CYS A 21 -3.38 -6.98 -4.83
C CYS A 21 -2.19 -6.69 -5.77
N TRP A 22 -1.12 -6.10 -5.25
CA TRP A 22 0.07 -5.73 -6.00
C TRP A 22 1.15 -6.80 -6.07
N TYR A 23 0.92 -8.01 -5.55
CA TYR A 23 1.99 -9.01 -5.39
C TYR A 23 2.76 -9.32 -6.69
N LYS A 24 2.07 -9.49 -7.83
CA LYS A 24 2.70 -9.76 -9.13
C LYS A 24 3.50 -8.56 -9.65
N VAL A 25 2.94 -7.36 -9.49
CA VAL A 25 3.56 -6.11 -9.97
C VAL A 25 4.80 -5.81 -9.15
N MET A 26 4.74 -5.96 -7.82
CA MET A 26 5.91 -5.83 -6.97
C MET A 26 7.01 -6.81 -7.36
N ALA A 27 6.68 -8.09 -7.56
CA ALA A 27 7.67 -9.09 -7.98
C ALA A 27 8.39 -8.70 -9.28
N CYS A 28 7.65 -8.22 -10.28
CA CYS A 28 8.19 -7.77 -11.56
C CYS A 28 9.07 -6.51 -11.44
N LEU A 29 8.70 -5.55 -10.59
CA LEU A 29 9.48 -4.34 -10.39
C LEU A 29 10.75 -4.59 -9.57
N LEU A 30 10.66 -5.44 -8.54
CA LEU A 30 11.82 -5.88 -7.75
C LEU A 30 12.82 -6.64 -8.63
N SER A 31 12.37 -7.52 -9.53
CA SER A 31 13.27 -8.24 -10.45
C SER A 31 13.97 -7.33 -11.45
N LYS A 32 13.44 -6.12 -11.69
CA LYS A 32 14.06 -5.09 -12.54
C LYS A 32 14.99 -4.15 -11.76
N GLY A 33 15.19 -4.38 -10.46
CA GLY A 33 16.09 -3.59 -9.62
C GLY A 33 15.46 -2.32 -9.03
N TYR A 34 14.14 -2.14 -9.11
CA TYR A 34 13.46 -1.01 -8.46
C TYR A 34 13.21 -1.30 -6.98
N SER A 35 13.30 -0.25 -6.14
CA SER A 35 12.83 -0.33 -4.75
C SER A 35 11.32 -0.10 -4.74
N VAL A 36 10.54 -1.10 -4.34
CA VAL A 36 9.07 -1.03 -4.37
C VAL A 36 8.48 -1.32 -3.00
N LYS A 37 7.42 -0.59 -2.64
CA LYS A 37 6.62 -0.83 -1.43
C LYS A 37 5.13 -0.70 -1.73
N ALA A 38 4.38 -1.77 -1.49
CA ALA A 38 2.92 -1.72 -1.44
C ALA A 38 2.48 -1.38 0.00
N ILE A 39 1.48 -0.52 0.13
CA ILE A 39 0.94 -0.10 1.44
C ILE A 39 -0.54 -0.44 1.55
N ASP A 40 -0.96 -0.83 2.75
CA ASP A 40 -2.36 -0.93 3.13
C ASP A 40 -2.84 0.44 3.63
N LEU A 41 -3.95 0.91 3.09
CA LEU A 41 -4.71 2.04 3.63
C LEU A 41 -5.47 1.60 4.88
N THR A 42 -5.94 2.57 5.66
CA THR A 42 -6.68 2.31 6.91
C THR A 42 -7.92 1.45 6.69
N ALA A 43 -8.11 0.50 7.60
CA ALA A 43 -9.19 -0.48 7.60
C ALA A 43 -9.18 -1.41 6.36
N SER A 44 -8.01 -1.60 5.73
CA SER A 44 -7.88 -2.48 4.57
C SER A 44 -6.72 -3.47 4.67
N GLY A 45 -6.86 -4.58 3.93
CA GLY A 45 -5.83 -5.61 3.84
C GLY A 45 -5.45 -6.20 5.20
N ALA A 46 -4.18 -6.06 5.57
CA ALA A 46 -3.65 -6.57 6.83
C ALA A 46 -3.75 -5.57 8.00
N ASP A 47 -4.40 -4.42 7.81
CA ASP A 47 -4.54 -3.41 8.85
C ASP A 47 -5.43 -3.91 10.00
N SER A 48 -4.82 -4.17 11.16
CA SER A 48 -5.48 -4.68 12.36
C SER A 48 -5.92 -3.58 13.33
N ARG A 49 -5.82 -2.31 12.93
CA ARG A 49 -6.25 -1.19 13.77
C ARG A 49 -7.74 -1.30 14.06
N LYS A 50 -8.10 -1.21 15.34
CA LYS A 50 -9.49 -1.11 15.75
C LYS A 50 -10.05 0.24 15.32
N ILE A 51 -11.32 0.26 14.95
CA ILE A 51 -12.07 1.49 14.78
C ILE A 51 -12.09 2.21 16.15
N PRO A 52 -11.71 3.49 16.24
CA PRO A 52 -11.77 4.24 17.48
C PRO A 52 -13.20 4.25 18.05
N GLU A 53 -13.33 4.20 19.37
CA GLU A 53 -14.63 4.19 20.05
C GLU A 53 -15.40 5.51 19.90
N ASP A 54 -14.69 6.60 19.58
CA ASP A 54 -15.24 7.96 19.37
C ASP A 54 -15.54 8.28 17.89
N VAL A 55 -15.63 7.26 17.03
CA VAL A 55 -16.10 7.45 15.65
C VAL A 55 -17.62 7.54 15.66
N SER A 56 -18.16 8.75 15.41
CA SER A 56 -19.60 8.93 15.21
C SER A 56 -20.05 8.22 13.93
N THR A 57 -21.10 7.41 14.03
CA THR A 57 -21.88 6.97 12.87
C THR A 57 -22.83 8.08 12.45
N PHE A 58 -23.21 8.10 11.17
CA PHE A 58 -24.30 8.95 10.71
C PHE A 58 -25.61 8.40 11.27
N ASP A 59 -26.38 9.23 11.98
CA ASP A 59 -27.80 8.98 12.24
C ASP A 59 -28.61 9.35 10.97
N ASP A 60 -29.73 8.66 10.74
CA ASP A 60 -30.65 8.88 9.60
C ASP A 60 -31.38 10.24 9.69
#